data_AF-A0A1G7RH40-F1
#
_entry.id   AF-A0A1G7RH40-F1
#
_cell.length_a   1.000
_cell.length_b   1.000
_cell.length_c   1.000
_cell.angle_alpha   90.00
_cell.angle_beta   90.00
_cell.angle_gamma   90.00
#
_symmetry.space_group_name_H-M   'P 1'
#
loop_
_entity.id
_entity.type
_entity.pdbx_description
1 polymer ?
#
loop_
_entity_poly.entity_id
_entity_poly.type
_entity_poly.pdbx_seq_one_letter_code
_entity_poly.pdbx_strand_id
1 'polypeptide(L)'
;MQLFIGGACAGKGDIVTARFPDACWLKAGTLGVVGKGDALAGWCERLASAPVVVITGWADWLARALADEGDDDRLRQRLVDILQVMLEAEKETGGEVVLILPEMGRGIVPLASEERRWRDLAGWFNQDAACRADAVWYVRHGLAQCLKRPC
;
A
#
# COMPACT_ATOMS: atom_id res chain seq x y z
N MET A 1 -7.21 -9.31 -0.70
CA MET A 1 -6.57 -8.03 -0.29
C MET A 1 -7.60 -6.93 -0.10
N GLN A 2 -7.50 -6.15 0.99
CA GLN A 2 -8.28 -4.92 1.19
C GLN A 2 -7.41 -3.67 1.11
N LEU A 3 -7.96 -2.59 0.56
CA LEU A 3 -7.27 -1.32 0.39
C LEU A 3 -8.00 -0.17 1.10
N PHE A 4 -7.27 0.59 1.91
CA PHE A 4 -7.74 1.81 2.55
C PHE A 4 -6.94 3.01 2.04
N ILE A 5 -7.63 3.93 1.35
CA ILE A 5 -7.07 5.15 0.77
C ILE A 5 -7.66 6.40 1.43
N GLY A 6 -6.93 7.51 1.39
CA GLY A 6 -7.39 8.77 1.97
C GLY A 6 -6.22 9.70 2.31
N GLY A 7 -6.54 10.96 2.60
CA GLY A 7 -5.53 11.98 2.91
C GLY A 7 -4.74 11.71 4.21
N ALA A 8 -3.74 12.55 4.46
CA ALA A 8 -3.03 12.57 5.73
C ALA A 8 -4.00 12.79 6.90
N CYS A 9 -3.75 12.12 8.03
CA CYS A 9 -4.57 12.22 9.24
C CYS A 9 -6.09 11.97 9.03
N ALA A 10 -6.47 11.24 7.98
CA ALA A 10 -7.88 11.00 7.67
C ALA A 10 -8.58 10.00 8.61
N GLY A 11 -7.85 9.31 9.50
CA GLY A 11 -8.40 8.24 10.37
C GLY A 11 -8.30 6.83 9.78
N LYS A 12 -7.50 6.62 8.72
CA LYS A 12 -7.32 5.29 8.10
C LYS A 12 -6.85 4.23 9.11
N GLY A 13 -5.85 4.59 9.94
CA GLY A 13 -5.30 3.70 10.95
C GLY A 13 -6.36 3.24 11.93
N ASP A 14 -7.09 4.20 12.53
CA ASP A 14 -8.14 3.92 13.52
C ASP A 14 -9.23 3.01 12.96
N ILE A 15 -9.66 3.24 11.71
CA ILE A 15 -10.66 2.40 11.04
C ILE A 15 -10.15 0.98 10.82
N VAL A 16 -8.91 0.83 10.39
CA VAL A 16 -8.29 -0.49 10.18
C VAL A 16 -8.09 -1.20 11.51
N THR A 17 -7.64 -0.51 12.56
CA THR A 17 -7.51 -1.07 13.92
C THR A 17 -8.86 -1.53 14.47
N ALA A 18 -9.92 -0.72 14.32
CA ALA A 18 -11.24 -1.09 14.79
C ALA A 18 -11.82 -2.31 14.05
N ARG A 19 -11.47 -2.47 12.76
CA ARG A 19 -11.95 -3.57 11.92
C ARG A 19 -11.13 -4.85 12.06
N PHE A 20 -9.82 -4.73 12.29
CA PHE A 20 -8.87 -5.84 12.42
C PHE A 20 -8.06 -5.67 13.71
N PRO A 21 -8.66 -5.89 14.88
CA PRO A 21 -8.02 -5.62 16.17
C PRO A 21 -6.76 -6.46 16.41
N ASP A 22 -6.71 -7.68 15.86
CA ASP A 22 -5.60 -8.63 16.03
C ASP A 22 -4.61 -8.62 14.85
N ALA A 23 -4.68 -7.62 13.96
CA ALA A 23 -3.81 -7.57 12.79
C ALA A 23 -2.34 -7.36 13.16
N CYS A 24 -1.45 -7.99 12.39
CA CYS A 24 -0.02 -7.72 12.45
C CYS A 24 0.32 -6.48 11.62
N TRP A 25 0.84 -5.43 12.26
CA TRP A 25 1.17 -4.17 11.59
C TRP A 25 2.63 -4.11 11.16
N LEU A 26 2.86 -3.83 9.89
CA LEU A 26 4.16 -3.68 9.26
C LEU A 26 4.28 -2.32 8.58
N LYS A 27 5.50 -1.79 8.53
CA LYS A 27 5.83 -0.62 7.71
C LYS A 27 6.60 -1.06 6.48
N ALA A 28 6.21 -0.58 5.30
CA ALA A 28 6.88 -0.85 4.04
C ALA A 28 8.39 -0.56 4.13
N GLY A 29 8.77 0.58 4.74
CA GLY A 29 10.16 0.98 4.92
C GLY A 29 10.98 0.19 5.94
N THR A 30 10.38 -0.75 6.69
CA THR A 30 11.09 -1.67 7.60
C THR A 30 11.20 -3.09 7.06
N LEU A 31 10.58 -3.36 5.90
CA LEU A 31 10.66 -4.65 5.25
C LEU A 31 11.97 -4.72 4.47
N GLY A 32 12.73 -5.80 4.68
CA GLY A 32 14.09 -5.91 4.20
C GLY A 32 14.19 -5.89 2.68
N VAL A 33 15.35 -5.42 2.22
CA VAL A 33 15.81 -5.49 0.83
C VAL A 33 16.40 -6.89 0.63
N VAL A 34 15.74 -7.79 -0.11
CA VAL A 34 16.34 -9.09 -0.46
C VAL A 34 16.78 -9.05 -1.92
N GLY A 35 18.08 -8.82 -2.10
CA GLY A 35 18.77 -8.90 -3.39
C GLY A 35 18.51 -7.71 -4.32
N LYS A 36 18.94 -7.84 -5.59
CA LYS A 36 18.65 -6.85 -6.65
C LYS A 36 17.20 -6.99 -7.11
N GLY A 37 16.24 -6.59 -6.28
CA GLY A 37 14.82 -6.65 -6.59
C GLY A 37 13.96 -6.91 -5.36
N ASP A 38 13.84 -5.94 -4.46
CA ASP A 38 13.17 -6.19 -3.18
C ASP A 38 11.69 -6.42 -3.36
N ALA A 39 11.32 -7.68 -3.17
CA ALA A 39 10.10 -8.03 -2.47
C ALA A 39 10.33 -7.73 -0.99
N LEU A 40 9.40 -7.00 -0.38
CA LEU A 40 9.33 -6.73 1.04
C LEU A 40 9.65 -8.01 1.84
N ALA A 41 10.83 -8.12 2.44
CA ALA A 41 11.21 -9.33 3.13
C ALA A 41 10.55 -9.39 4.51
N GLY A 42 10.07 -10.57 4.91
CA GLY A 42 9.56 -10.79 6.27
C GLY A 42 8.03 -10.67 6.43
N TRP A 43 7.26 -10.16 5.45
CA TRP A 43 5.80 -10.07 5.62
C TRP A 43 5.08 -11.38 5.23
N CYS A 44 5.61 -12.16 4.29
CA CYS A 44 5.03 -13.46 3.94
C CYS A 44 5.04 -14.41 5.14
N GLU A 45 6.13 -14.48 5.91
CA GLU A 45 6.18 -15.28 7.13
C GLU A 45 5.20 -14.77 8.20
N ARG A 46 4.94 -13.45 8.23
CA ARG A 46 3.94 -12.86 9.12
C ARG A 46 2.52 -13.23 8.69
N LEU A 47 2.23 -13.24 7.39
CA LEU A 47 0.94 -13.67 6.88
C LEU A 47 0.69 -15.16 7.16
N ALA A 48 1.73 -15.99 7.12
CA ALA A 48 1.63 -17.39 7.52
C ALA A 48 1.36 -17.60 9.02
N SER A 49 1.62 -16.58 9.87
CA SER A 49 1.50 -16.67 11.32
C SER A 49 0.41 -15.75 11.92
N ALA A 50 -0.23 -14.92 11.11
CA ALA A 50 -1.28 -14.00 11.53
C ALA A 50 -2.42 -13.97 10.49
N PRO A 51 -3.69 -13.91 10.91
CA PRO A 51 -4.82 -13.94 9.99
C PRO A 51 -4.89 -12.70 9.10
N VAL A 52 -4.38 -11.56 9.58
CA VAL A 52 -4.38 -10.28 8.86
C VAL A 52 -3.04 -9.57 9.03
N VAL A 53 -2.46 -9.12 7.92
CA VAL A 53 -1.26 -8.28 7.89
C VAL A 53 -1.60 -6.91 7.30
N VAL A 54 -1.37 -5.86 8.08
CA VAL A 54 -1.56 -4.47 7.65
C VAL A 54 -0.22 -3.86 7.27
N ILE A 55 -0.10 -3.35 6.04
CA ILE A 55 1.13 -2.71 5.55
C ILE A 55 0.89 -1.22 5.33
N THR A 56 1.67 -0.41 6.04
CA THR A 56 1.62 1.05 6.05
C THR A 56 2.95 1.68 5.64
N GLY A 57 3.08 3.01 5.63
CA GLY A 57 4.38 3.68 5.41
C GLY A 57 4.84 3.69 3.96
N TRP A 58 3.92 3.51 3.01
CA TRP A 58 4.21 3.50 1.57
C TRP A 58 4.67 4.86 1.04
N ALA A 59 4.23 5.97 1.63
CA ALA A 59 4.68 7.32 1.27
C ALA A 59 6.22 7.43 1.32
N ASP A 60 6.81 7.07 2.47
CA ASP A 60 8.24 7.14 2.70
C ASP A 60 9.00 6.10 1.87
N TRP A 61 8.41 4.91 1.68
CA TRP A 61 9.00 3.88 0.82
C TRP A 61 9.11 4.36 -0.63
N LEU A 62 8.04 4.94 -1.18
CA LEU A 62 8.02 5.47 -2.55
C LEU A 62 9.05 6.60 -2.72
N ALA A 63 9.17 7.49 -1.74
CA ALA A 63 10.15 8.57 -1.79
C ALA A 63 11.59 8.04 -1.86
N ARG A 64 11.93 7.03 -1.05
CA ARG A 64 13.25 6.37 -1.09
C ARG A 64 13.49 5.65 -2.41
N ALA A 65 12.50 4.89 -2.88
CA ALA A 65 12.60 4.16 -4.14
C ALA A 65 12.83 5.10 -5.35
N LEU A 66 12.20 6.28 -5.35
CA LEU A 66 12.40 7.30 -6.38
C LEU A 66 13.76 7.99 -6.33
N ALA A 67 14.37 8.08 -5.14
CA ALA A 67 15.73 8.59 -5.00
C ALA A 67 16.76 7.61 -5.60
N ASP A 68 16.48 6.31 -5.52
CA ASP A 68 17.37 5.24 -5.99
C ASP A 68 17.14 4.84 -7.47
N GLU A 69 15.94 5.05 -8.00
CA GLU A 69 15.55 4.67 -9.37
C GLU A 69 14.97 5.85 -10.16
N GLY A 70 15.59 6.12 -11.31
CA GLY A 70 15.21 7.23 -12.20
C GLY A 70 14.11 6.88 -13.20
N ASP A 71 13.84 5.58 -13.39
CA ASP A 71 12.84 5.07 -14.33
C ASP A 71 11.50 4.79 -13.62
N ASP A 72 10.53 5.68 -13.85
CA ASP A 72 9.19 5.59 -13.24
C ASP A 72 8.43 4.32 -13.67
N ASP A 73 8.61 3.87 -14.92
CA ASP A 73 7.93 2.68 -15.42
C ASP A 73 8.49 1.42 -14.75
N ARG A 74 9.81 1.38 -14.55
CA ARG A 74 10.44 0.27 -13.81
C ARG A 74 10.01 0.23 -12.35
N LEU A 75 9.91 1.39 -11.69
CA LEU A 75 9.38 1.48 -10.33
C LEU A 75 7.93 1.01 -10.24
N ARG A 76 7.09 1.44 -11.19
CA ARG A 76 5.70 1.00 -11.26
C ARG A 76 5.60 -0.50 -11.48
N GLN A 77 6.40 -1.07 -12.38
CA GLN A 77 6.42 -2.52 -12.61
C GLN A 77 6.80 -3.26 -11.33
N ARG A 78 7.82 -2.80 -10.61
CA ARG A 78 8.21 -3.38 -9.32
C ARG A 78 7.09 -3.34 -8.28
N LEU A 79 6.34 -2.25 -8.20
CA LEU A 79 5.17 -2.15 -7.32
C LEU A 79 4.07 -3.13 -7.72
N VAL A 80 3.84 -3.30 -9.02
CA VAL A 80 2.90 -4.31 -9.54
C VAL A 80 3.34 -5.72 -9.16
N ASP A 81 4.63 -6.04 -9.28
CA ASP A 81 5.18 -7.34 -8.91
C ASP A 81 5.00 -7.60 -7.40
N ILE A 82 5.25 -6.60 -6.54
CA ILE A 82 5.00 -6.69 -5.10
C ILE A 82 3.52 -6.99 -4.81
N LEU A 83 2.58 -6.29 -5.46
CA LEU A 83 1.15 -6.54 -5.31
C LEU A 83 0.78 -7.95 -5.77
N GLN A 84 1.40 -8.45 -6.83
CA GLN A 84 1.14 -9.80 -7.33
C GLN A 84 1.57 -10.87 -6.33
N VAL A 85 2.77 -10.73 -5.74
CA VAL A 85 3.25 -11.62 -4.68
C VAL A 85 2.31 -11.58 -3.45
N MET A 86 1.77 -10.41 -3.10
CA MET A 86 0.76 -10.29 -2.03
C MET A 86 -0.48 -11.14 -2.30
N LEU A 87 -1.05 -11.03 -3.50
CA LEU A 87 -2.24 -11.80 -3.88
C LEU A 87 -1.97 -13.31 -3.92
N GLU A 88 -0.78 -13.72 -4.34
CA GLU A 88 -0.38 -15.12 -4.37
C GLU A 88 -0.26 -15.68 -2.94
N ALA A 89 0.39 -14.94 -2.04
CA ALA A 89 0.51 -15.35 -0.64
C ALA A 89 -0.84 -15.42 0.09
N GLU A 90 -1.78 -14.51 -0.18
CA GLU A 90 -3.15 -14.60 0.36
C GLU A 90 -3.83 -15.90 -0.06
N LYS A 91 -3.68 -16.32 -1.33
CA LYS A 91 -4.25 -17.58 -1.83
C LYS A 91 -3.60 -18.81 -1.20
N GLU A 92 -2.30 -18.78 -0.98
CA GLU A 92 -1.55 -19.90 -0.41
C GLU A 92 -1.81 -20.08 1.09
N THR A 93 -1.89 -18.98 1.83
CA THR A 93 -2.00 -18.99 3.30
C THR A 93 -3.45 -18.91 3.79
N GLY A 94 -4.37 -18.40 2.97
CA GLY A 94 -5.72 -18.03 3.39
C GLY A 94 -5.76 -16.78 4.28
N GLY A 95 -4.63 -16.11 4.50
CA GLY A 95 -4.54 -14.86 5.24
C GLY A 95 -4.99 -13.65 4.41
N GLU A 96 -5.18 -12.52 5.08
CA GLU A 96 -5.60 -11.26 4.45
C GLU A 96 -4.52 -10.18 4.56
N VAL A 97 -4.19 -9.57 3.43
CA VAL A 97 -3.34 -8.39 3.32
C VAL A 97 -4.21 -7.14 3.27
N VAL A 98 -3.90 -6.18 4.13
CA VAL A 98 -4.53 -4.87 4.18
C VAL A 98 -3.50 -3.79 3.85
N LEU A 99 -3.74 -3.03 2.79
CA LEU A 99 -2.90 -1.90 2.42
C LEU A 99 -3.51 -0.58 2.91
N ILE A 100 -2.68 0.25 3.57
CA ILE A 100 -3.04 1.65 3.86
C ILE A 100 -2.19 2.56 2.99
N LEU A 101 -2.81 3.12 1.96
CA LEU A 101 -2.14 4.00 1.02
C LEU A 101 -2.62 5.45 1.20
N PRO A 102 -1.72 6.43 1.04
CA PRO A 102 -2.11 7.84 1.05
C PRO A 102 -2.74 8.24 -0.28
N GLU A 103 -3.76 9.09 -0.23
CA GLU A 103 -4.29 9.80 -1.39
C GLU A 103 -3.70 11.22 -1.41
N MET A 104 -3.02 11.59 -2.50
CA MET A 104 -2.23 12.83 -2.63
C MET A 104 -2.62 13.69 -3.86
N GLY A 105 -3.60 13.25 -4.65
CA GLY A 105 -3.99 13.84 -5.93
C GLY A 105 -4.95 15.03 -5.83
N ARG A 106 -5.47 15.34 -4.64
CA ARG A 106 -6.43 16.44 -4.41
C ARG A 106 -5.81 17.78 -3.98
N GLY A 107 -4.48 17.87 -3.95
CA GLY A 107 -3.74 19.07 -3.59
C GLY A 107 -3.25 19.89 -4.80
N ILE A 108 -2.49 20.94 -4.51
CA ILE A 108 -1.77 21.72 -5.54
C ILE A 108 -0.68 20.84 -6.16
N VAL A 109 -0.42 21.04 -7.45
CA VAL A 109 0.71 20.40 -8.15
C VAL A 109 2.03 20.92 -7.55
N PRO A 110 2.92 20.06 -7.04
CA PRO A 110 4.19 20.51 -6.48
C PRO A 110 5.08 21.26 -7.46
N LEU A 111 5.89 22.19 -6.96
CA LEU A 111 6.86 22.96 -7.78
C LEU A 111 8.11 22.15 -8.10
N ALA A 112 8.57 21.31 -7.17
CA ALA A 112 9.71 20.42 -7.40
C ALA A 112 9.31 19.25 -8.32
N SER A 113 10.18 18.92 -9.28
CA SER A 113 9.95 17.79 -10.21
C SER A 113 9.88 16.45 -9.48
N GLU A 114 10.72 16.26 -8.46
CA GLU A 114 10.75 15.06 -7.63
C GLU A 114 9.43 14.86 -6.88
N GLU A 115 8.89 15.91 -6.27
CA GLU A 115 7.60 15.85 -5.56
C GLU A 115 6.43 15.54 -6.51
N ARG A 116 6.49 16.04 -7.76
CA ARG A 116 5.51 15.66 -8.79
C ARG A 116 5.62 14.18 -9.16
N ARG A 117 6.85 13.68 -9.42
CA ARG A 117 7.09 12.26 -9.70
C ARG A 117 6.59 11.37 -8.56
N TRP A 118 6.88 11.74 -7.32
CA TRP A 118 6.41 11.03 -6.14
C TRP A 118 4.88 11.00 -6.02
N ARG A 119 4.23 12.15 -6.23
CA ARG A 119 2.76 12.23 -6.26
C ARG A 119 2.16 11.35 -7.37
N ASP A 120 2.73 11.39 -8.56
CA ASP A 120 2.23 10.67 -9.73
C ASP A 120 2.43 9.14 -9.55
N LEU A 121 3.58 8.70 -9.04
CA LEU A 121 3.83 7.30 -8.70
C LEU A 121 2.91 6.79 -7.58
N ALA A 122 2.67 7.59 -6.54
CA ALA A 122 1.68 7.25 -5.51
C ALA A 122 0.27 7.12 -6.11
N GLY A 123 -0.07 7.96 -7.08
CA GLY A 123 -1.32 7.88 -7.84
C GLY A 123 -1.45 6.57 -8.63
N TRP A 124 -0.43 6.21 -9.40
CA TRP A 124 -0.40 4.95 -10.14
C TRP A 124 -0.44 3.73 -9.21
N PHE A 125 0.30 3.75 -8.11
CA PHE A 125 0.27 2.66 -7.14
C PHE A 125 -1.12 2.46 -6.51
N ASN A 126 -1.80 3.55 -6.15
CA ASN A 126 -3.18 3.49 -5.68
C ASN A 126 -4.12 2.85 -6.74
N GLN A 127 -3.96 3.18 -8.03
CA GLN A 127 -4.75 2.59 -9.10
C GLN A 127 -4.47 1.09 -9.23
N ASP A 128 -3.20 0.70 -9.29
CA ASP A 128 -2.78 -0.69 -9.46
C ASP A 128 -3.23 -1.56 -8.28
N ALA A 129 -3.16 -1.04 -7.05
CA ALA A 129 -3.67 -1.69 -5.85
C ALA A 129 -5.21 -1.78 -5.84
N ALA A 130 -5.91 -0.70 -6.19
CA ALA A 130 -7.39 -0.68 -6.19
C ALA A 130 -7.99 -1.64 -7.22
N CYS A 131 -7.36 -1.76 -8.40
CA CYS A 131 -7.77 -2.73 -9.42
C CYS A 131 -7.72 -4.17 -8.88
N ARG A 132 -6.70 -4.48 -8.06
CA ARG A 132 -6.41 -5.81 -7.51
C ARG A 132 -7.10 -6.12 -6.18
N ALA A 133 -7.45 -5.11 -5.39
CA ALA A 133 -8.08 -5.29 -4.09
C ALA A 133 -9.53 -5.79 -4.21
N ASP A 134 -9.96 -6.70 -3.35
CA ASP A 134 -11.34 -7.18 -3.29
C ASP A 134 -12.28 -6.08 -2.78
N ALA A 135 -11.81 -5.30 -1.81
CA ALA A 135 -12.51 -4.14 -1.27
C ALA A 135 -11.63 -2.89 -1.25
N VAL A 136 -12.21 -1.75 -1.60
CA VAL A 136 -11.55 -0.44 -1.54
C VAL A 136 -12.36 0.52 -0.70
N TRP A 137 -11.72 1.14 0.27
CA TRP A 137 -12.31 2.07 1.23
C TRP A 137 -11.65 3.44 1.11
N TYR A 138 -12.45 4.48 0.87
CA TYR A 138 -11.99 5.86 0.97
C TYR A 138 -12.32 6.43 2.33
N VAL A 139 -11.30 6.93 3.02
CA VAL A 139 -11.42 7.45 4.37
C VAL A 139 -11.18 8.95 4.39
N ARG A 140 -12.10 9.69 5.00
CA ARG A 140 -12.03 11.15 5.16
C ARG A 140 -12.67 11.57 6.48
N HIS A 141 -11.96 12.36 7.28
CA HIS A 141 -12.45 12.86 8.58
C HIS A 141 -12.97 11.75 9.52
N GLY A 142 -12.32 10.59 9.53
CA GLY A 142 -12.72 9.43 10.33
C GLY A 142 -13.89 8.62 9.76
N LEU A 143 -14.42 9.00 8.59
CA LEU A 143 -15.53 8.31 7.93
C LEU A 143 -15.00 7.44 6.79
N ALA A 144 -15.40 6.17 6.74
CA ALA A 144 -15.08 5.26 5.66
C ALA A 144 -16.25 5.12 4.68
N GLN A 145 -15.99 5.35 3.40
CA GLN A 145 -16.87 5.05 2.30
C GLN A 145 -16.34 3.86 1.51
N CYS A 146 -17.16 2.84 1.32
CA CYS A 146 -16.82 1.72 0.44
C CYS A 146 -16.95 2.16 -1.03
N LEU A 147 -15.87 2.04 -1.80
CA LEU A 147 -15.82 2.35 -3.24
C LEU A 147 -15.85 1.10 -4.13
N LYS A 148 -15.36 -0.04 -3.62
CA LYS A 148 -15.38 -1.34 -4.28
C LYS A 148 -15.70 -2.41 -3.23
N ARG A 149 -16.56 -3.36 -3.58
CA ARG A 149 -16.83 -4.58 -2.79
C ARG A 149 -16.46 -5.82 -3.60
N PRO A 150 -16.17 -6.95 -2.93
CA PRO A 150 -16.16 -8.24 -3.58
C PRO A 150 -17.56 -8.47 -4.20
N CYS A 151 -17.59 -8.87 -5.46
CA CYS A 151 -18.81 -9.26 -6.15
C CYS A 151 -19.32 -10.62 -5.67
#